data_AF-M7ND54-F1
#
_entry.id   AF-M7ND54-F1
#
_cell.length_a   1.000
_cell.length_b   1.000
_cell.length_c   1.000
_cell.angle_alpha   90.00
_cell.angle_beta   90.00
_cell.angle_gamma   90.00
#
_symmetry.space_group_name_H-M   'P 1'
#
loop_
_entity.id
_entity.type
_entity.pdbx_description
1 polymer ?
#
loop_
_entity_poly.entity_id
_entity_poly.type
_entity_poly.pdbx_seq_one_letter_code
_entity_poly.pdbx_strand_id
1 'polypeptide(L)' 'MDPRLAQLLQMTSLYGTLAKFYEHSDPEKHIYFYKKHIQYEMQLVQMYWALHGHDHQEAYSWDEQHYHG' A
#
# COMPACT_ATOMS: atom_id res chain seq x y z
N MET A 1 -7.93 -7.77 -13.14
CA MET A 1 -7.04 -7.01 -12.23
C MET A 1 -5.97 -6.32 -13.07
N ASP A 2 -5.67 -5.04 -12.84
CA ASP A 2 -4.57 -4.35 -13.56
C ASP A 2 -3.25 -5.13 -13.34
N PRO A 3 -2.51 -5.50 -14.40
CA PRO A 3 -1.28 -6.30 -14.27
C PRO A 3 -0.19 -5.65 -13.41
N ARG A 4 -0.13 -4.31 -13.39
CA ARG A 4 0.83 -3.57 -12.54
C ARG A 4 0.39 -3.63 -11.08
N LEU A 5 -0.92 -3.57 -10.80
CA LEU A 5 -1.44 -3.79 -9.45
C LEU A 5 -1.09 -5.19 -8.94
N ALA A 6 -1.25 -6.21 -9.78
CA ALA A 6 -0.87 -7.59 -9.44
C ALA A 6 0.64 -7.72 -9.18
N GLN A 7 1.48 -7.06 -9.99
CA GLN A 7 2.93 -7.03 -9.78
C GLN A 7 3.31 -6.35 -8.45
N LEU A 8 2.69 -5.21 -8.13
CA LEU A 8 2.95 -4.50 -6.87
C LEU A 8 2.55 -5.35 -5.65
N LEU A 9 1.43 -6.08 -5.73
CA LEU A 9 1.04 -7.05 -4.69
C LEU A 9 2.09 -8.17 -4.52
N GLN A 10 2.57 -8.74 -5.63
CA GLN A 10 3.61 -9.78 -5.59
C GLN A 10 4.90 -9.26 -4.96
N MET A 11 5.38 -8.07 -5.37
CA MET A 11 6.62 -7.50 -4.82
C MET A 11 6.47 -7.12 -3.34
N THR A 12 5.34 -6.53 -2.95
CA THR A 12 5.06 -6.19 -1.55
C THR A 12 5.08 -7.43 -0.68
N SER A 13 4.40 -8.51 -1.12
CA SER A 13 4.37 -9.79 -0.41
C SER A 13 5.75 -10.47 -0.33
N LEU A 14 6.51 -10.46 -1.42
CA LEU A 14 7.86 -11.02 -1.48
C LEU A 14 8.77 -10.35 -0.45
N TYR A 15 8.84 -9.02 -0.46
CA TYR A 15 9.75 -8.30 0.43
C TYR A 15 9.29 -8.31 1.89
N GLY A 16 7.99 -8.34 2.16
CA GLY A 16 7.48 -8.56 3.51
C GLY A 16 7.86 -9.95 4.05
N THR A 17 7.75 -10.97 3.21
CA THR A 17 8.14 -12.35 3.56
C THR A 17 9.65 -12.45 3.83
N LEU A 18 10.49 -11.84 2.98
CA LEU A 18 11.94 -11.83 3.18
C LEU A 18 12.34 -11.03 4.42
N ALA A 19 11.72 -9.88 4.67
CA ALA A 19 11.97 -9.09 5.89
C ALA A 19 11.66 -9.91 7.15
N LYS A 20 10.51 -10.60 7.17
CA LYS A 20 10.11 -11.46 8.28
C LYS A 20 11.04 -12.66 8.47
N PHE A 21 11.50 -13.26 7.38
CA PHE A 21 12.46 -14.38 7.44
C PHE A 21 13.77 -14.00 8.16
N TYR A 22 14.26 -12.79 7.93
CA TYR A 22 15.51 -12.31 8.53
C TYR A 22 15.34 -11.62 9.89
N GLU A 23 14.11 -11.44 10.39
CA GLU A 23 13.76 -10.63 11.57
C GLU A 23 14.59 -10.95 12.83
N HIS A 24 14.97 -12.21 13.03
CA HIS A 24 15.74 -12.64 14.20
C HIS A 24 17.13 -13.21 13.87
N SER A 25 17.44 -13.42 12.59
CA SER A 25 18.67 -14.08 12.16
C SER A 25 19.70 -13.10 11.58
N ASP A 26 19.25 -12.02 10.95
CA ASP A 26 20.12 -11.04 10.29
C ASP A 26 19.44 -9.65 10.27
N PRO A 27 19.72 -8.78 11.26
CA PRO A 27 19.10 -7.46 11.37
C PRO A 27 19.37 -6.56 10.16
N GLU A 28 20.53 -6.66 9.53
CA GLU A 28 20.87 -5.84 8.37
C GLU A 28 20.02 -6.22 7.16
N LYS A 29 19.86 -7.53 6.91
CA LYS A 29 18.97 -8.02 5.85
C LYS A 29 17.50 -7.73 6.16
N HIS A 30 17.08 -7.87 7.42
CA HIS A 30 15.73 -7.49 7.83
C HIS A 30 15.44 -6.02 7.46
N ILE A 31 16.30 -5.08 7.88
CA ILE A 31 16.14 -3.65 7.58
C ILE A 31 16.15 -3.39 6.07
N TYR A 32 17.05 -4.04 5.32
CA TYR A 32 17.13 -3.90 3.87
C TYR A 32 15.82 -4.30 3.17
N PHE A 33 15.30 -5.49 3.45
CA PHE A 33 14.06 -5.97 2.83
C PHE A 33 12.84 -5.23 3.36
N TYR A 34 12.82 -4.82 4.62
CA TYR A 34 11.74 -4.01 5.18
C TYR A 34 11.63 -2.66 4.48
N LYS A 35 12.76 -1.98 4.21
CA LYS A 35 12.77 -0.74 3.41
C LYS A 35 12.18 -0.96 2.01
N LYS A 36 12.50 -2.08 1.36
CA LYS A 36 11.92 -2.44 0.05
C LYS A 36 10.43 -2.72 0.15
N HIS A 37 9.99 -3.46 1.16
CA HIS A 37 8.58 -3.74 1.42
C HIS A 37 7.75 -2.45 1.52
N ILE A 38 8.21 -1.48 2.33
CA ILE A 38 7.54 -0.18 2.47
C ILE A 38 7.49 0.59 1.14
N GLN A 39 8.56 0.58 0.34
CA GLN A 39 8.57 1.24 -0.97
C GLN A 39 7.51 0.68 -1.93
N TYR A 40 7.32 -0.63 -1.96
CA TYR A 40 6.30 -1.27 -2.80
C TYR A 40 4.90 -1.11 -2.21
N GLU A 41 4.74 -1.14 -0.89
CA GLU A 41 3.46 -0.91 -0.22
C GLU A 41 2.91 0.49 -0.53
N MET A 42 3.75 1.53 -0.49
CA MET A 42 3.34 2.89 -0.86
C MET A 42 2.85 2.97 -2.30
N GLN A 43 3.58 2.36 -3.24
CA GLN A 43 3.19 2.33 -4.66
C GLN A 43 1.91 1.52 -4.88
N LEU A 44 1.74 0.41 -4.16
CA LEU A 44 0.54 -0.42 -4.18
C LEU A 44 -0.69 0.38 -3.75
N VAL A 45 -0.61 1.05 -2.61
CA VAL A 45 -1.71 1.87 -2.07
C VAL A 45 -2.07 3.00 -3.03
N GLN A 46 -1.08 3.73 -3.53
CA GLN A 46 -1.30 4.79 -4.52
C GLN A 46 -1.98 4.27 -5.79
N MET A 47 -1.51 3.14 -6.34
CA MET A 47 -2.08 2.55 -7.55
C MET A 47 -3.51 2.03 -7.31
N TYR A 48 -3.77 1.40 -6.16
CA TYR A 48 -5.10 0.93 -5.80
C TYR A 48 -6.10 2.10 -5.78
N TRP A 49 -5.75 3.19 -5.11
CA TRP A 49 -6.61 4.37 -5.05
C TRP A 49 -6.69 5.12 -6.38
N ALA A 50 -5.65 5.13 -7.22
CA ALA A 50 -5.75 5.72 -8.55
C ALA A 50 -6.78 4.97 -9.42
N LEU A 51 -6.84 3.64 -9.29
CA LEU A 51 -7.76 2.79 -10.04
C LEU A 51 -9.21 2.84 -9.51
N HIS A 52 -9.40 2.99 -8.19
CA HIS A 52 -10.73 2.90 -7.55
C HIS A 52 -11.24 4.25 -6.98
N GLY A 53 -10.38 5.26 -6.89
CA GLY A 53 -10.67 6.58 -6.31
C GLY A 53 -11.40 7.53 -7.26
N HIS A 54 -11.57 7.18 -8.54
CA HIS A 54 -12.51 7.89 -9.43
C HIS A 54 -13.99 7.58 -9.11
N ASP A 55 -14.27 6.53 -8.31
CA ASP A 55 -15.64 6.20 -7.89
C ASP A 55 -16.03 6.81 -6.53
N HIS A 56 -15.13 7.59 -5.89
CA HIS A 56 -15.34 8.13 -4.53
C HIS A 56 -15.40 9.67 -4.44
N GLN A 57 -15.61 10.38 -5.55
CA GLN A 57 -15.87 11.83 -5.51
C GLN A 57 -17.32 12.21 -5.11
N GLU A 58 -18.26 11.26 -5.06
CA GLU A 58 -19.67 11.58 -4.73
C GLU A 58 -20.06 11.39 -3.25
N ALA A 59 -19.21 10.75 -2.42
CA ALA A 59 -19.62 10.38 -1.06
C ALA A 59 -19.27 11.40 0.05
N TYR A 60 -18.45 12.41 -0.23
CA TYR A 60 -18.00 13.40 0.78
C TYR A 60 -18.67 14.77 0.66
N SER A 61 -19.64 14.95 -0.24
CA SER A 61 -20.33 16.24 -0.43
C SER A 61 -21.57 16.43 0.46
N TRP A 62 -21.99 15.43 1.26
CA TRP A 62 -23.24 15.51 2.03
C TRP A 62 -23.08 15.68 3.55
N ASP A 63 -21.89 15.47 4.11
CA ASP A 63 -21.68 15.59 5.57
C ASP A 63 -21.23 17.00 6.03
N GLU A 64 -20.77 17.87 5.12
CA GLU A 64 -20.24 19.20 5.49
C GLU A 64 -21.30 20.33 5.46
N GLN A 65 -22.59 20.02 5.22
CA GLN A 65 -23.67 21.01 5.21
C GLN A 65 -24.59 20.99 6.45
N HIS A 66 -24.39 20.07 7.40
CA HIS A 66 -25.28 19.94 8.58
C HIS A 66 -24.63 20.26 9.94
N TYR A 67 -23.40 20.82 9.96
CA TYR A 67 -22.72 21.22 11.20
C TYR A 67 -22.41 22.73 11.29
N HIS A 68 -23.23 23.57 10.65
CA HIS A 68 -23.33 24.99 11.00
C HIS A 68 -24.80 25.44 10.92
N GLY A 69 -25.44 25.58 12.09
CA GLY A 69 -26.79 26.12 12.25
C GLY A 69 -27.50 25.55 13.46
#